data_AF-A0A3N1GGJ8-F1
#
_entry.id   AF-A0A3N1GGJ8-F1
#
_cell.length_a   1.000
_cell.length_b   1.000
_cell.length_c   1.000
_cell.angle_alpha   90.00
_cell.angle_beta   90.00
_cell.angle_gamma   90.00
#
_symmetry.space_group_name_H-M   'P 1'
#
loop_
_entity.id
_entity.type
_entity.pdbx_description
1 polymer ?
#
loop_
_entity_poly.entity_id
_entity_poly.type
_entity_poly.pdbx_seq_one_letter_code
_entity_poly.pdbx_strand_id
1 'polypeptide(L)'
;MLLAVRRQRLSEHTHELELRKHAHTEVDATERGFRHASFHGVADFTEATFSGGAWFRDATFHVNAEFRGAAFSLEADFRRATFQENAGFRDAVISAKADFDRAIFSGGGWFGEATFCGNAWFRKTRFRDVAWFGKAHFGADARFRTAAFAGDTALRAATFDGIAEFSRASFAAEAVFDDATFAASAWFGEGNFAGRTSFHTATFADAAWFGDTIFLGDAGFDATRIQSESVRVGRTTAKITKAQREDVNGDSRVDLLIHVSTQAIGLRAGDAVLPVAATLRSGVPFVGTDRVRVLK
;
A
#
# COMPACT_ATOMS: atom_id res chain seq x y z
N MET A 1 48.73 -4.81 -10.04
CA MET A 1 47.25 -4.79 -10.15
C MET A 1 46.56 -6.03 -9.57
N LEU A 2 47.04 -7.26 -9.85
CA LEU A 2 46.42 -8.51 -9.33
C LEU A 2 46.44 -8.69 -7.80
N LEU A 3 47.42 -8.12 -7.09
CA LEU A 3 47.53 -8.23 -5.62
C LEU A 3 46.53 -7.33 -4.85
N ALA A 4 46.09 -6.21 -5.44
CA ALA A 4 45.14 -5.29 -4.81
C ALA A 4 43.69 -5.84 -4.87
N VAL A 5 43.31 -6.40 -6.03
CA VAL A 5 41.99 -7.04 -6.24
C VAL A 5 41.80 -8.28 -5.36
N ARG A 6 42.90 -8.99 -5.04
CA ARG A 6 42.84 -10.19 -4.18
C ARG A 6 42.69 -9.84 -2.69
N ARG A 7 43.23 -8.71 -2.24
CA ARG A 7 43.03 -8.22 -0.85
C ARG A 7 41.62 -7.69 -0.61
N GLN A 8 41.03 -7.04 -1.60
CA GLN A 8 39.66 -6.51 -1.50
C GLN A 8 38.62 -7.63 -1.38
N ARG A 9 38.72 -8.68 -2.20
CA ARG A 9 37.83 -9.86 -2.10
C ARG A 9 37.99 -10.65 -0.80
N LEU A 10 39.21 -10.70 -0.25
CA LEU A 10 39.45 -11.33 1.06
C LEU A 10 38.82 -10.51 2.19
N SER A 11 38.88 -9.17 2.12
CA SER A 11 38.25 -8.26 3.09
C SER A 11 36.73 -8.34 3.08
N GLU A 12 36.12 -8.40 1.89
CA GLU A 12 34.68 -8.54 1.71
C GLU A 12 34.18 -9.90 2.23
N HIS A 13 34.92 -10.98 1.93
CA HIS A 13 34.58 -12.31 2.40
C HIS A 13 34.76 -12.49 3.91
N THR A 14 35.76 -11.84 4.53
CA THR A 14 35.90 -11.83 5.99
C THR A 14 34.79 -11.05 6.69
N HIS A 15 34.28 -9.97 6.09
CA HIS A 15 33.15 -9.22 6.65
C HIS A 15 31.83 -10.02 6.54
N GLU A 16 31.63 -10.74 5.44
CA GLU A 16 30.50 -11.64 5.22
C GLU A 16 30.51 -12.84 6.20
N LEU A 17 31.69 -13.36 6.55
CA LEU A 17 31.88 -14.41 7.55
C LEU A 17 31.67 -13.92 8.99
N GLU A 18 32.04 -12.67 9.30
CA GLU A 18 31.77 -12.02 10.59
C GLU A 18 30.26 -11.78 10.80
N LEU A 19 29.54 -11.35 9.75
CA LEU A 19 28.09 -11.15 9.77
C LEU A 19 27.33 -12.46 10.02
N ARG A 20 27.78 -13.57 9.43
CA ARG A 20 27.22 -14.92 9.67
C ARG A 20 27.40 -15.42 11.10
N LYS A 21 28.35 -14.88 11.88
CA LYS A 21 28.57 -15.24 13.28
C LYS A 21 27.70 -14.45 14.26
N HIS A 22 27.18 -13.28 13.87
CA HIS A 22 26.52 -12.34 14.78
C HIS A 22 24.98 -12.34 14.71
N ALA A 23 24.35 -13.25 13.95
CA ALA A 23 22.89 -13.33 13.83
C ALA A 23 22.13 -13.78 15.11
N HIS A 24 22.76 -13.71 16.29
CA HIS A 24 22.14 -13.89 17.63
C HIS A 24 22.56 -12.78 18.62
N THR A 25 23.18 -11.70 18.13
CA THR A 25 23.78 -10.66 18.96
C THR A 25 23.47 -9.30 18.36
N GLU A 26 23.14 -8.36 19.23
CA GLU A 26 22.97 -6.93 18.96
C GLU A 26 23.87 -6.45 17.80
N VAL A 27 23.26 -6.01 16.69
CA VAL A 27 24.02 -5.54 15.53
C VAL A 27 24.41 -4.11 15.83
N ASP A 28 25.64 -3.91 16.31
CA ASP A 28 26.24 -2.60 16.48
C ASP A 28 26.55 -2.00 15.10
N ALA A 29 25.49 -1.52 14.45
CA ALA A 29 25.53 -0.79 13.20
C ALA A 29 26.15 0.59 13.46
N THR A 30 27.46 0.62 13.67
CA THR A 30 28.26 1.84 13.71
C THR A 30 27.99 2.70 12.45
N GLU A 31 28.24 4.01 12.52
CA GLU A 31 27.85 5.06 11.55
C GLU A 31 28.01 4.76 10.05
N ARG A 32 28.82 3.74 9.70
CA ARG A 32 29.07 3.21 8.36
C ARG A 32 28.22 1.98 8.02
N GLY A 33 26.99 1.89 8.53
CA GLY A 33 26.04 0.79 8.21
C GLY A 33 25.96 0.47 6.72
N PHE A 34 25.31 -0.65 6.37
CA PHE A 34 25.20 -1.35 5.06
C PHE A 34 24.80 -0.54 3.79
N ARG A 35 25.07 0.75 3.74
CA ARG A 35 24.89 1.64 2.61
C ARG A 35 25.71 1.15 1.43
N HIS A 36 25.08 1.02 0.27
CA HIS A 36 25.71 0.48 -0.94
C HIS A 36 26.24 -0.96 -0.80
N ALA A 37 25.88 -1.68 0.27
CA ALA A 37 26.33 -3.06 0.46
C ALA A 37 25.70 -3.98 -0.60
N SER A 38 26.44 -5.02 -0.98
CA SER A 38 25.99 -6.05 -1.91
C SER A 38 26.01 -7.40 -1.20
N PHE A 39 24.84 -7.97 -0.94
CA PHE A 39 24.68 -9.27 -0.30
C PHE A 39 24.46 -10.33 -1.37
N HIS A 40 25.46 -11.19 -1.58
CA HIS A 40 25.43 -12.22 -2.62
C HIS A 40 24.89 -13.57 -2.12
N GLY A 41 24.87 -13.78 -0.80
CA GLY A 41 24.15 -14.87 -0.16
C GLY A 41 22.85 -14.40 0.51
N VAL A 42 22.17 -15.34 1.17
CA VAL A 42 21.05 -15.00 2.08
C VAL A 42 21.56 -14.02 3.14
N ALA A 43 20.90 -12.87 3.24
CA ALA A 43 21.18 -11.88 4.28
C ALA A 43 20.20 -12.10 5.44
N ASP A 44 20.65 -12.82 6.45
CA ASP A 44 19.81 -13.21 7.59
C ASP A 44 20.01 -12.27 8.77
N PHE A 45 18.97 -11.48 9.05
CA PHE A 45 18.80 -10.59 10.18
C PHE A 45 17.54 -10.97 10.98
N THR A 46 17.12 -12.23 10.91
CA THR A 46 15.99 -12.74 11.69
C THR A 46 16.24 -12.47 13.18
N GLU A 47 15.27 -11.84 13.85
CA GLU A 47 15.31 -11.48 15.28
C GLU A 47 16.50 -10.58 15.67
N ALA A 48 17.17 -9.96 14.69
CA ALA A 48 18.28 -9.05 14.96
C ALA A 48 17.78 -7.75 15.60
N THR A 49 18.53 -7.26 16.59
CA THR A 49 18.30 -5.94 17.19
C THR A 49 19.30 -4.94 16.65
N PHE A 50 18.79 -3.86 16.04
CA PHE A 50 19.55 -2.68 15.65
C PHE A 50 19.30 -1.57 16.67
N SER A 51 20.18 -1.47 17.67
CA SER A 51 20.10 -0.45 18.73
C SER A 51 20.40 0.96 18.20
N GLY A 52 21.21 1.06 17.14
CA GLY A 52 21.47 2.26 16.37
C GLY A 52 20.54 2.42 15.15
N GLY A 53 20.81 3.43 14.31
CA GLY A 53 20.18 3.53 13.00
C GLY A 53 20.65 2.42 12.07
N ALA A 54 19.73 1.74 11.38
CA ALA A 54 20.04 0.69 10.43
C ALA A 54 20.08 1.25 9.00
N TRP A 55 21.27 1.32 8.41
CA TRP A 55 21.48 2.02 7.14
C TRP A 55 21.68 1.05 5.98
N PHE A 56 20.62 0.70 5.27
CA PHE A 56 20.62 -0.16 4.07
C PHE A 56 20.36 0.62 2.77
N ARG A 57 20.53 1.95 2.80
CA ARG A 57 20.35 2.80 1.62
C ARG A 57 21.23 2.30 0.48
N ASP A 58 20.67 2.17 -0.72
CA ASP A 58 21.37 1.65 -1.91
C ASP A 58 21.93 0.22 -1.78
N ALA A 59 21.58 -0.52 -0.73
CA ALA A 59 21.99 -1.90 -0.62
C ALA A 59 21.30 -2.76 -1.70
N THR A 60 22.02 -3.78 -2.18
CA THR A 60 21.46 -4.78 -3.08
C THR A 60 21.52 -6.15 -2.42
N PHE A 61 20.38 -6.82 -2.35
CA PHE A 61 20.23 -8.18 -1.85
C PHE A 61 19.96 -9.07 -3.06
N HIS A 62 20.94 -9.87 -3.45
CA HIS A 62 20.85 -10.74 -4.63
C HIS A 62 20.05 -12.02 -4.38
N VAL A 63 19.94 -12.42 -3.12
CA VAL A 63 19.17 -13.58 -2.65
C VAL A 63 18.21 -13.09 -1.56
N ASN A 64 17.46 -13.98 -0.93
CA ASN A 64 16.53 -13.64 0.15
C ASN A 64 17.20 -12.78 1.24
N ALA A 65 16.48 -11.73 1.65
CA ALA A 65 16.83 -10.91 2.79
C ALA A 65 15.79 -11.11 3.89
N GLU A 66 16.20 -11.62 5.04
CA GLU A 66 15.32 -11.99 6.13
C GLU A 66 15.50 -11.03 7.31
N PHE A 67 14.46 -10.27 7.63
CA PHE A 67 14.35 -9.37 8.78
C PHE A 67 13.15 -9.77 9.67
N ARG A 68 12.73 -11.04 9.61
CA ARG A 68 11.59 -11.53 10.39
C ARG A 68 11.85 -11.30 11.88
N GLY A 69 10.94 -10.66 12.59
CA GLY A 69 11.08 -10.36 14.01
C GLY A 69 12.23 -9.39 14.36
N ALA A 70 12.87 -8.77 13.36
CA ALA A 70 13.95 -7.82 13.62
C ALA A 70 13.43 -6.56 14.34
N ALA A 71 14.18 -6.06 15.31
CA ALA A 71 13.87 -4.86 16.07
C ALA A 71 14.79 -3.71 15.67
N PHE A 72 14.21 -2.61 15.19
CA PHE A 72 14.92 -1.39 14.82
C PHE A 72 14.57 -0.30 15.83
N SER A 73 15.51 -0.01 16.74
CA SER A 73 15.29 0.97 17.82
C SER A 73 15.26 2.41 17.31
N LEU A 74 15.96 2.69 16.21
CA LEU A 74 16.02 4.01 15.56
C LEU A 74 15.60 3.91 14.08
N GLU A 75 16.05 4.85 13.23
CA GLU A 75 15.69 4.90 11.81
C GLU A 75 16.18 3.65 11.07
N ALA A 76 15.29 3.05 10.27
CA ALA A 76 15.61 1.99 9.32
C ALA A 76 15.55 2.56 7.89
N ASP A 77 16.71 2.80 7.29
CA ASP A 77 16.84 3.44 5.97
C ASP A 77 17.11 2.40 4.89
N PHE A 78 16.07 2.02 4.15
CA PHE A 78 16.11 1.13 2.98
C PHE A 78 15.93 1.90 1.67
N ARG A 79 16.17 3.21 1.65
CA ARG A 79 15.96 4.03 0.46
C ARG A 79 16.76 3.51 -0.71
N ARG A 80 16.10 3.35 -1.86
CA ARG A 80 16.71 2.82 -3.09
C ARG A 80 17.36 1.44 -2.93
N ALA A 81 17.07 0.71 -1.85
CA ALA A 81 17.52 -0.68 -1.71
C ALA A 81 16.85 -1.54 -2.80
N THR A 82 17.57 -2.53 -3.29
CA THR A 82 17.06 -3.49 -4.27
C THR A 82 17.07 -4.88 -3.68
N PHE A 83 15.90 -5.49 -3.56
CA PHE A 83 15.72 -6.89 -3.19
C PHE A 83 15.43 -7.68 -4.46
N GLN A 84 16.38 -8.50 -4.92
CA GLN A 84 16.24 -9.25 -6.16
C GLN A 84 15.33 -10.47 -5.99
N GLU A 85 15.41 -11.12 -4.83
CA GLU A 85 14.52 -12.18 -4.40
C GLU A 85 13.60 -11.69 -3.27
N ASN A 86 13.04 -12.59 -2.45
CA ASN A 86 12.11 -12.26 -1.38
C ASN A 86 12.76 -11.42 -0.28
N ALA A 87 12.00 -10.46 0.25
CA ALA A 87 12.38 -9.67 1.42
C ALA A 87 11.34 -9.85 2.54
N GLY A 88 11.75 -10.50 3.63
CA GLY A 88 10.90 -10.81 4.77
C GLY A 88 11.04 -9.77 5.88
N PHE A 89 9.97 -9.06 6.22
CA PHE A 89 9.86 -8.13 7.36
C PHE A 89 8.73 -8.54 8.31
N ARG A 90 8.26 -9.79 8.22
CA ARG A 90 7.16 -10.28 9.07
C ARG A 90 7.51 -10.12 10.55
N ASP A 91 6.58 -9.64 11.36
CA ASP A 91 6.77 -9.43 12.80
C ASP A 91 7.91 -8.44 13.16
N ALA A 92 8.48 -7.72 12.19
CA ALA A 92 9.51 -6.72 12.44
C ALA A 92 8.92 -5.51 13.17
N VAL A 93 9.69 -4.93 14.08
CA VAL A 93 9.28 -3.73 14.84
C VAL A 93 10.24 -2.59 14.52
N ILE A 94 9.72 -1.51 13.93
CA ILE A 94 10.49 -0.29 13.67
C ILE A 94 9.97 0.81 14.59
N SER A 95 10.75 1.15 15.60
CA SER A 95 10.37 2.09 16.66
C SER A 95 10.36 3.55 16.20
N ALA A 96 11.22 3.90 15.24
CA ALA A 96 11.27 5.23 14.65
C ALA A 96 10.81 5.19 13.18
N LYS A 97 11.45 5.98 12.33
CA LYS A 97 11.09 6.07 10.91
C LYS A 97 11.58 4.85 10.13
N ALA A 98 10.72 4.29 9.28
CA ALA A 98 11.09 3.30 8.27
C ALA A 98 11.02 3.94 6.88
N ASP A 99 12.14 3.99 6.16
CA ASP A 99 12.23 4.67 4.86
C ASP A 99 12.58 3.68 3.73
N PHE A 100 11.57 3.25 3.00
CA PHE A 100 11.66 2.39 1.82
C PHE A 100 11.46 3.18 0.51
N ASP A 101 11.57 4.51 0.54
CA ASP A 101 11.38 5.34 -0.65
C ASP A 101 12.23 4.83 -1.82
N ARG A 102 11.59 4.68 -2.98
CA ARG A 102 12.22 4.22 -4.22
C ARG A 102 12.94 2.87 -4.11
N ALA A 103 12.68 2.08 -3.05
CA ALA A 103 13.14 0.70 -2.98
C ALA A 103 12.48 -0.13 -4.09
N ILE A 104 13.15 -1.21 -4.49
CA ILE A 104 12.68 -2.13 -5.53
C ILE A 104 12.64 -3.53 -4.92
N PHE A 105 11.45 -4.10 -4.82
CA PHE A 105 11.22 -5.50 -4.48
C PHE A 105 10.93 -6.24 -5.78
N SER A 106 11.92 -6.99 -6.27
CA SER A 106 11.78 -7.79 -7.49
C SER A 106 11.13 -9.13 -7.21
N GLY A 107 11.45 -9.75 -6.07
CA GLY A 107 10.64 -10.80 -5.46
C GLY A 107 9.58 -10.24 -4.49
N GLY A 108 8.95 -11.12 -3.73
CA GLY A 108 7.87 -10.75 -2.80
C GLY A 108 8.36 -9.90 -1.62
N GLY A 109 7.61 -8.85 -1.29
CA GLY A 109 7.81 -8.04 -0.08
C GLY A 109 6.82 -8.44 1.01
N TRP A 110 7.31 -8.97 2.13
CA TRP A 110 6.49 -9.58 3.18
C TRP A 110 6.55 -8.78 4.48
N PHE A 111 5.62 -7.86 4.69
CA PHE A 111 5.50 -6.97 5.86
C PHE A 111 4.32 -7.35 6.78
N GLY A 112 3.74 -8.54 6.62
CA GLY A 112 2.60 -8.92 7.45
C GLY A 112 2.96 -8.98 8.93
N GLU A 113 2.05 -8.52 9.78
CA GLU A 113 2.25 -8.41 11.24
C GLU A 113 3.43 -7.52 11.65
N ALA A 114 4.07 -6.79 10.72
CA ALA A 114 5.09 -5.80 11.04
C ALA A 114 4.47 -4.57 11.73
N THR A 115 5.21 -3.97 12.65
CA THR A 115 4.79 -2.78 13.39
C THR A 115 5.72 -1.61 13.11
N PHE A 116 5.16 -0.53 12.55
CA PHE A 116 5.84 0.73 12.28
C PHE A 116 5.35 1.78 13.27
N CYS A 117 6.09 2.00 14.35
CA CYS A 117 5.71 2.96 15.40
C CYS A 117 5.89 4.42 14.93
N GLY A 118 6.91 4.69 14.11
CA GLY A 118 7.12 5.97 13.46
C GLY A 118 6.65 5.97 12.00
N ASN A 119 6.95 7.06 11.29
CA ASN A 119 6.51 7.22 9.90
C ASN A 119 7.08 6.11 9.00
N ALA A 120 6.23 5.52 8.16
CA ALA A 120 6.60 4.48 7.21
C ALA A 120 6.47 5.02 5.77
N TRP A 121 7.59 5.19 5.08
CA TRP A 121 7.63 5.78 3.75
C TRP A 121 7.94 4.74 2.68
N PHE A 122 7.00 4.58 1.75
CA PHE A 122 7.08 3.71 0.59
C PHE A 122 6.85 4.52 -0.70
N ARG A 123 7.25 5.80 -0.73
CA ARG A 123 6.95 6.68 -1.87
C ARG A 123 7.78 6.25 -3.05
N LYS A 124 7.14 6.08 -4.21
CA LYS A 124 7.79 5.61 -5.45
C LYS A 124 8.48 4.24 -5.30
N THR A 125 8.12 3.45 -4.28
CA THR A 125 8.57 2.07 -4.13
C THR A 125 7.96 1.21 -5.23
N ARG A 126 8.70 0.20 -5.70
CA ARG A 126 8.25 -0.72 -6.73
C ARG A 126 8.22 -2.13 -6.19
N PHE A 127 7.02 -2.68 -6.05
CA PHE A 127 6.79 -4.10 -5.79
C PHE A 127 6.47 -4.76 -7.12
N ARG A 128 7.40 -5.55 -7.65
CA ARG A 128 7.25 -6.23 -8.95
C ARG A 128 6.54 -7.57 -8.84
N ASP A 129 6.50 -8.12 -7.63
CA ASP A 129 5.78 -9.33 -7.25
C ASP A 129 4.81 -8.99 -6.10
N VAL A 130 4.35 -10.00 -5.37
CA VAL A 130 3.44 -9.89 -4.22
C VAL A 130 3.95 -8.90 -3.18
N ALA A 131 3.05 -8.03 -2.70
CA ALA A 131 3.29 -7.12 -1.60
C ALA A 131 2.28 -7.39 -0.47
N TRP A 132 2.74 -8.03 0.60
CA TRP A 132 1.88 -8.45 1.70
C TRP A 132 2.12 -7.58 2.95
N PHE A 133 1.10 -6.84 3.35
CA PHE A 133 1.04 -6.03 4.58
C PHE A 133 -0.11 -6.49 5.49
N GLY A 134 -0.54 -7.75 5.37
CA GLY A 134 -1.66 -8.26 6.15
C GLY A 134 -1.42 -8.14 7.64
N LYS A 135 -2.36 -7.55 8.39
CA LYS A 135 -2.24 -7.25 9.83
C LYS A 135 -1.05 -6.36 10.21
N ALA A 136 -0.41 -5.68 9.26
CA ALA A 136 0.62 -4.70 9.59
C ALA A 136 0.01 -3.52 10.36
N HIS A 137 0.76 -2.97 11.31
CA HIS A 137 0.35 -1.81 12.09
C HIS A 137 1.24 -0.61 11.77
N PHE A 138 0.62 0.48 11.33
CA PHE A 138 1.26 1.76 11.06
C PHE A 138 0.80 2.78 12.11
N GLY A 139 1.59 2.96 13.17
CA GLY A 139 1.28 3.83 14.31
C GLY A 139 1.40 5.34 14.01
N ALA A 140 2.03 5.70 12.89
CA ALA A 140 2.14 7.08 12.40
C ALA A 140 1.81 7.15 10.89
N ASP A 141 2.23 8.21 10.19
CA ASP A 141 1.93 8.36 8.76
C ASP A 141 2.53 7.23 7.93
N ALA A 142 1.70 6.59 7.10
CA ALA A 142 2.11 5.60 6.10
C ALA A 142 1.93 6.18 4.70
N ARG A 143 3.03 6.33 3.94
CA ARG A 143 3.01 7.01 2.64
C ARG A 143 3.43 6.08 1.50
N PHE A 144 2.47 5.63 0.73
CA PHE A 144 2.59 4.84 -0.50
C PHE A 144 2.41 5.70 -1.76
N ARG A 145 2.52 7.03 -1.65
CA ARG A 145 2.33 7.95 -2.79
C ARG A 145 3.19 7.56 -3.99
N THR A 146 2.56 7.35 -5.14
CA THR A 146 3.25 6.91 -6.38
C THR A 146 3.98 5.56 -6.26
N ALA A 147 3.66 4.75 -5.25
CA ALA A 147 4.13 3.36 -5.21
C ALA A 147 3.50 2.57 -6.36
N ALA A 148 4.26 1.62 -6.92
CA ALA A 148 3.79 0.75 -7.97
C ALA A 148 3.80 -0.69 -7.49
N PHE A 149 2.63 -1.31 -7.47
CA PHE A 149 2.40 -2.70 -7.12
C PHE A 149 2.00 -3.46 -8.39
N ALA A 150 2.91 -4.29 -8.92
CA ALA A 150 2.68 -5.05 -10.13
C ALA A 150 1.99 -6.41 -9.84
N GLY A 151 2.33 -7.04 -8.71
CA GLY A 151 1.70 -8.28 -8.24
C GLY A 151 0.57 -8.02 -7.23
N ASP A 152 0.04 -9.12 -6.68
CA ASP A 152 -1.06 -9.06 -5.71
C ASP A 152 -0.63 -8.30 -4.46
N THR A 153 -1.50 -7.40 -4.01
CA THR A 153 -1.27 -6.51 -2.87
C THR A 153 -2.31 -6.78 -1.81
N ALA A 154 -1.89 -7.21 -0.62
CA ALA A 154 -2.80 -7.57 0.45
C ALA A 154 -2.47 -6.77 1.71
N LEU A 155 -3.34 -5.83 2.05
CA LEU A 155 -3.35 -5.04 3.28
C LEU A 155 -4.50 -5.48 4.21
N ARG A 156 -4.91 -6.75 4.11
CA ARG A 156 -6.03 -7.27 4.88
C ARG A 156 -5.79 -7.12 6.38
N ALA A 157 -6.75 -6.56 7.10
CA ALA A 157 -6.67 -6.28 8.54
C ALA A 157 -5.48 -5.41 8.95
N ALA A 158 -4.87 -4.66 8.03
CA ALA A 158 -3.84 -3.68 8.37
C ALA A 158 -4.47 -2.48 9.08
N THR A 159 -3.76 -1.92 10.04
CA THR A 159 -4.23 -0.76 10.82
C THR A 159 -3.32 0.45 10.56
N PHE A 160 -3.93 1.58 10.25
CA PHE A 160 -3.28 2.87 10.01
C PHE A 160 -3.79 3.88 11.03
N ASP A 161 -2.98 4.19 12.04
CA ASP A 161 -3.35 5.14 13.09
C ASP A 161 -3.17 6.59 12.61
N GLY A 162 -2.13 6.84 11.80
CA GLY A 162 -1.85 8.12 11.16
C GLY A 162 -2.40 8.24 9.73
N ILE A 163 -1.96 9.25 8.99
CA ILE A 163 -2.42 9.48 7.61
C ILE A 163 -1.95 8.32 6.73
N ALA A 164 -2.88 7.71 6.00
CA ALA A 164 -2.59 6.68 5.01
C ALA A 164 -2.66 7.26 3.59
N GLU A 165 -1.51 7.51 2.97
CA GLU A 165 -1.44 8.15 1.65
C GLU A 165 -1.10 7.13 0.55
N PHE A 166 -2.09 6.76 -0.25
CA PHE A 166 -2.01 5.96 -1.49
C PHE A 166 -2.20 6.80 -2.75
N SER A 167 -2.18 8.14 -2.67
CA SER A 167 -2.40 9.01 -3.82
C SER A 167 -1.42 8.70 -4.97
N ARG A 168 -1.94 8.57 -6.20
CA ARG A 168 -1.16 8.17 -7.39
C ARG A 168 -0.47 6.81 -7.29
N ALA A 169 -0.79 5.97 -6.31
CA ALA A 169 -0.30 4.59 -6.29
C ALA A 169 -0.96 3.78 -7.42
N SER A 170 -0.25 2.80 -7.97
CA SER A 170 -0.78 1.93 -9.02
C SER A 170 -0.79 0.47 -8.55
N PHE A 171 -1.93 -0.21 -8.68
CA PHE A 171 -2.13 -1.61 -8.36
C PHE A 171 -2.51 -2.36 -9.64
N ALA A 172 -1.55 -3.08 -10.23
CA ALA A 172 -1.75 -3.74 -11.53
C ALA A 172 -2.55 -5.06 -11.41
N ALA A 173 -2.36 -5.77 -10.30
CA ALA A 173 -3.07 -7.00 -9.96
C ALA A 173 -4.04 -6.77 -8.78
N GLU A 174 -4.44 -7.83 -8.08
CA GLU A 174 -5.44 -7.74 -7.02
C GLU A 174 -4.95 -6.86 -5.86
N ALA A 175 -5.82 -6.02 -5.31
CA ALA A 175 -5.54 -5.14 -4.17
C ALA A 175 -6.62 -5.31 -3.08
N VAL A 176 -6.27 -5.99 -2.00
CA VAL A 176 -7.20 -6.36 -0.92
C VAL A 176 -6.91 -5.52 0.32
N PHE A 177 -7.82 -4.63 0.67
CA PHE A 177 -7.82 -3.82 1.90
C PHE A 177 -8.89 -4.30 2.89
N ASP A 178 -9.36 -5.55 2.74
CA ASP A 178 -10.44 -6.08 3.57
C ASP A 178 -10.09 -6.02 5.06
N ASP A 179 -11.07 -5.77 5.93
CA ASP A 179 -10.88 -5.63 7.37
C ASP A 179 -9.86 -4.54 7.80
N ALA A 180 -9.31 -3.74 6.88
CA ALA A 180 -8.33 -2.70 7.22
C ALA A 180 -8.97 -1.56 7.99
N THR A 181 -8.22 -0.95 8.91
CA THR A 181 -8.67 0.18 9.74
C THR A 181 -7.84 1.41 9.45
N PHE A 182 -8.49 2.51 9.09
CA PHE A 182 -7.88 3.82 8.87
C PHE A 182 -8.42 4.79 9.92
N ALA A 183 -7.64 5.05 10.97
CA ALA A 183 -8.06 5.88 12.09
C ALA A 183 -8.01 7.38 11.75
N ALA A 184 -7.06 7.79 10.90
CA ALA A 184 -6.98 9.14 10.37
C ALA A 184 -7.29 9.17 8.86
N SER A 185 -7.13 10.34 8.25
CA SER A 185 -7.45 10.56 6.83
C SER A 185 -6.71 9.58 5.91
N ALA A 186 -7.44 8.98 4.97
CA ALA A 186 -6.92 8.07 3.97
C ALA A 186 -7.05 8.66 2.55
N TRP A 187 -5.95 8.72 1.80
CA TRP A 187 -5.87 9.41 0.52
C TRP A 187 -5.54 8.43 -0.60
N PHE A 188 -6.48 8.11 -1.46
CA PHE A 188 -6.33 7.23 -2.62
C PHE A 188 -6.46 7.98 -3.96
N GLY A 189 -6.61 9.31 -3.94
CA GLY A 189 -6.85 10.14 -5.13
C GLY A 189 -5.79 9.99 -6.21
N GLU A 190 -6.23 10.02 -7.47
CA GLU A 190 -5.39 9.77 -8.67
C GLU A 190 -4.68 8.39 -8.68
N GLY A 191 -5.05 7.47 -7.79
CA GLY A 191 -4.55 6.09 -7.80
C GLY A 191 -5.12 5.29 -8.98
N ASN A 192 -4.34 4.35 -9.53
CA ASN A 192 -4.76 3.46 -10.61
C ASN A 192 -4.90 2.04 -10.08
N PHE A 193 -6.10 1.46 -10.11
CA PHE A 193 -6.38 0.15 -9.54
C PHE A 193 -6.61 -0.93 -10.61
N ALA A 194 -5.74 -1.11 -11.60
CA ALA A 194 -6.01 -1.97 -12.76
C ALA A 194 -6.48 -3.42 -12.48
N GLY A 195 -6.17 -4.03 -11.32
CA GLY A 195 -6.71 -5.35 -10.91
C GLY A 195 -7.99 -5.29 -10.06
N ARG A 196 -8.46 -6.42 -9.52
CA ARG A 196 -9.63 -6.39 -8.61
C ARG A 196 -9.27 -5.66 -7.32
N THR A 197 -10.17 -4.82 -6.80
CA THR A 197 -9.92 -4.09 -5.55
C THR A 197 -11.07 -4.30 -4.59
N SER A 198 -10.75 -4.62 -3.34
CA SER A 198 -11.73 -4.86 -2.28
C SER A 198 -11.38 -4.08 -1.03
N PHE A 199 -12.40 -3.51 -0.41
CA PHE A 199 -12.38 -2.83 0.89
C PHE A 199 -13.48 -3.42 1.79
N HIS A 200 -13.77 -4.73 1.63
CA HIS A 200 -14.82 -5.39 2.41
C HIS A 200 -14.52 -5.22 3.90
N THR A 201 -15.51 -4.80 4.69
CA THR A 201 -15.38 -4.56 6.14
C THR A 201 -14.27 -3.58 6.56
N ALA A 202 -13.64 -2.86 5.61
CA ALA A 202 -12.68 -1.82 5.93
C ALA A 202 -13.36 -0.64 6.64
N THR A 203 -12.69 -0.06 7.62
CA THR A 203 -13.21 1.06 8.41
C THR A 203 -12.37 2.32 8.17
N PHE A 204 -13.04 3.44 7.97
CA PHE A 204 -12.43 4.77 7.83
C PHE A 204 -13.03 5.64 8.92
N ALA A 205 -12.27 5.95 9.98
CA ALA A 205 -12.78 6.75 11.10
C ALA A 205 -12.76 8.26 10.79
N ASP A 206 -11.95 8.67 9.83
CA ASP A 206 -11.84 10.04 9.32
C ASP A 206 -11.96 10.06 7.78
N ALA A 207 -11.72 11.20 7.14
CA ALA A 207 -11.95 11.42 5.72
C ALA A 207 -11.20 10.43 4.80
N ALA A 208 -11.93 9.77 3.91
CA ALA A 208 -11.38 8.95 2.85
C ALA A 208 -11.54 9.62 1.47
N TRP A 209 -10.44 9.83 0.75
CA TRP A 209 -10.39 10.56 -0.51
C TRP A 209 -10.03 9.62 -1.66
N PHE A 210 -11.00 9.20 -2.45
CA PHE A 210 -10.77 8.23 -3.53
C PHE A 210 -10.59 8.83 -4.93
N GLY A 211 -10.66 10.16 -5.06
CA GLY A 211 -10.71 10.84 -6.35
C GLY A 211 -12.14 10.93 -6.90
N ASP A 212 -12.37 11.87 -7.83
CA ASP A 212 -13.69 12.33 -8.29
C ASP A 212 -14.45 11.32 -9.17
N THR A 213 -14.42 10.01 -8.88
CA THR A 213 -15.10 9.00 -9.71
C THR A 213 -15.74 7.92 -8.85
N ILE A 214 -17.04 7.66 -9.06
CA ILE A 214 -17.84 6.59 -8.45
C ILE A 214 -18.58 5.89 -9.59
N PHE A 215 -18.80 4.58 -9.55
CA PHE A 215 -19.71 3.92 -10.49
C PHE A 215 -20.90 3.33 -9.74
N LEU A 216 -22.04 3.30 -10.43
CA LEU A 216 -23.28 2.73 -9.96
C LEU A 216 -23.61 1.50 -10.82
N GLY A 217 -23.64 0.32 -10.22
CA GLY A 217 -23.64 -0.97 -10.90
C GLY A 217 -24.18 -2.13 -10.07
N ASP A 218 -24.81 -1.87 -8.91
CA ASP A 218 -25.47 -2.94 -8.16
C ASP A 218 -26.60 -3.58 -8.98
N ALA A 219 -26.93 -4.86 -8.73
CA ALA A 219 -27.94 -5.58 -9.51
C ALA A 219 -29.34 -4.93 -9.49
N GLY A 220 -29.63 -4.09 -8.48
CA GLY A 220 -30.84 -3.28 -8.40
C GLY A 220 -30.80 -1.94 -9.15
N PHE A 221 -29.65 -1.57 -9.74
CA PHE A 221 -29.44 -0.33 -10.45
C PHE A 221 -29.22 -0.59 -11.95
N ASP A 222 -30.25 -0.37 -12.76
CA ASP A 222 -30.14 -0.42 -14.22
C ASP A 222 -29.77 0.95 -14.76
N ALA A 223 -28.47 1.16 -15.02
CA ALA A 223 -27.97 2.43 -15.53
C ALA A 223 -28.71 2.87 -16.78
N THR A 224 -29.05 1.94 -17.71
CA THR A 224 -29.63 2.25 -19.02
C THR A 224 -30.95 3.03 -18.90
N ARG A 225 -31.68 2.82 -17.81
CA ARG A 225 -32.98 3.43 -17.54
C ARG A 225 -32.91 4.78 -16.82
N ILE A 226 -31.74 5.21 -16.37
CA ILE A 226 -31.55 6.43 -15.57
C ILE A 226 -31.25 7.63 -16.47
N GLN A 227 -31.77 8.82 -16.16
CA GLN A 227 -31.31 10.09 -16.72
C GLN A 227 -30.10 10.58 -15.94
N SER A 228 -28.92 10.61 -16.56
CA SER A 228 -27.66 10.84 -15.85
C SER A 228 -27.60 12.20 -15.15
N GLU A 229 -28.14 13.25 -15.78
CA GLU A 229 -28.20 14.62 -15.25
C GLU A 229 -29.09 14.77 -14.00
N SER A 230 -30.02 13.84 -13.81
CA SER A 230 -30.92 13.81 -12.65
C SER A 230 -30.29 13.16 -11.42
N VAL A 231 -29.18 12.44 -11.60
CA VAL A 231 -28.55 11.66 -10.54
C VAL A 231 -28.07 12.57 -9.42
N ARG A 232 -28.45 12.20 -8.20
CA ARG A 232 -28.02 12.78 -6.94
C ARG A 232 -27.51 11.67 -6.06
N VAL A 233 -26.35 11.89 -5.47
CA VAL A 233 -25.62 10.83 -4.77
C VAL A 233 -25.28 11.24 -3.36
N GLY A 234 -25.36 10.29 -2.45
CA GLY A 234 -25.05 10.44 -1.04
C GLY A 234 -26.09 11.21 -0.24
N ARG A 235 -25.78 11.40 1.05
CA ARG A 235 -26.71 11.91 2.08
C ARG A 235 -27.13 13.36 1.86
N THR A 236 -26.24 14.14 1.27
CA THR A 236 -26.42 15.54 0.90
C THR A 236 -27.03 15.69 -0.49
N THR A 237 -27.35 14.59 -1.18
CA THR A 237 -27.94 14.57 -2.52
C THR A 237 -27.11 15.40 -3.52
N ALA A 238 -25.80 15.17 -3.55
CA ALA A 238 -24.91 15.99 -4.36
C ALA A 238 -25.20 15.82 -5.85
N LYS A 239 -25.11 16.92 -6.59
CA LYS A 239 -25.17 16.89 -8.05
C LYS A 239 -23.87 16.31 -8.60
N ILE A 240 -23.99 15.36 -9.52
CA ILE A 240 -22.83 14.85 -10.25
C ILE A 240 -22.36 15.89 -11.29
N THR A 241 -21.05 15.98 -11.52
CA THR A 241 -20.45 16.95 -12.45
C THR A 241 -20.30 16.38 -13.86
N LYS A 242 -20.14 15.05 -13.97
CA LYS A 242 -20.02 14.33 -15.23
C LYS A 242 -20.54 12.91 -15.05
N ALA A 243 -21.01 12.30 -16.15
CA ALA A 243 -21.45 10.91 -16.18
C ALA A 243 -21.01 10.23 -17.48
N GLN A 244 -20.72 8.93 -17.40
CA GLN A 244 -20.40 8.03 -18.50
C GLN A 244 -21.07 6.68 -18.28
N ARG A 245 -21.22 5.89 -19.34
CA ARG A 245 -21.88 4.59 -19.32
C ARG A 245 -20.94 3.56 -19.91
N GLU A 246 -20.60 2.58 -19.13
CA GLU A 246 -19.60 1.58 -19.47
C GLU A 246 -19.84 0.36 -18.59
N ASP A 247 -19.58 -0.84 -19.10
CA ASP A 247 -19.49 -2.04 -18.26
C ASP A 247 -18.09 -2.04 -17.65
N VAL A 248 -17.97 -1.53 -16.42
CA VAL A 248 -16.67 -1.34 -15.75
C VAL A 248 -16.28 -2.59 -14.96
N ASN A 249 -17.25 -3.45 -14.64
CA ASN A 249 -17.04 -4.62 -13.80
C ASN A 249 -17.01 -5.96 -14.56
N GLY A 250 -17.36 -5.96 -15.86
CA GLY A 250 -17.30 -7.10 -16.76
C GLY A 250 -18.48 -8.07 -16.62
N ASP A 251 -19.58 -7.68 -15.96
CA ASP A 251 -20.78 -8.51 -15.77
C ASP A 251 -21.77 -8.45 -16.94
N SER A 252 -21.38 -7.81 -18.05
CA SER A 252 -22.22 -7.57 -19.23
C SER A 252 -23.42 -6.66 -18.96
N ARG A 253 -23.43 -5.92 -17.84
CA ARG A 253 -24.41 -4.87 -17.55
C ARG A 253 -23.73 -3.52 -17.69
N VAL A 254 -24.49 -2.55 -18.21
CA VAL A 254 -23.99 -1.17 -18.31
C VAL A 254 -24.03 -0.55 -16.92
N ASP A 255 -22.87 -0.08 -16.44
CA ASP A 255 -22.76 0.72 -15.23
C ASP A 255 -22.90 2.21 -15.56
N LEU A 256 -23.21 3.02 -14.54
CA LEU A 256 -23.13 4.47 -14.62
C LEU A 256 -21.92 4.98 -13.85
N LEU A 257 -20.87 5.36 -14.58
CA LEU A 257 -19.71 6.06 -14.02
C LEU A 257 -20.06 7.53 -13.84
N ILE A 258 -19.89 8.07 -12.64
CA ILE A 258 -20.21 9.43 -12.27
C ILE A 258 -19.01 10.10 -11.63
N HIS A 259 -18.89 11.41 -11.86
CA HIS A 259 -17.90 12.23 -11.19
C HIS A 259 -18.57 13.12 -10.16
N VAL A 260 -18.08 13.05 -8.92
CA VAL A 260 -18.61 13.83 -7.80
C VAL A 260 -17.55 13.97 -6.72
N SER A 261 -17.53 15.13 -6.06
CA SER A 261 -16.71 15.33 -4.87
C SER A 261 -17.23 14.45 -3.73
N THR A 262 -16.35 13.67 -3.11
CA THR A 262 -16.71 12.78 -1.99
C THR A 262 -17.20 13.56 -0.76
N GLN A 263 -16.74 14.81 -0.56
CA GLN A 263 -17.26 15.71 0.47
C GLN A 263 -18.69 16.16 0.13
N ALA A 264 -18.94 16.45 -1.16
CA ALA A 264 -20.23 16.94 -1.61
C ALA A 264 -21.34 15.91 -1.42
N ILE A 265 -21.04 14.60 -1.39
CA ILE A 265 -21.99 13.50 -1.16
C ILE A 265 -22.18 13.13 0.32
N GLY A 266 -21.43 13.75 1.23
CA GLY A 266 -21.62 13.56 2.67
C GLY A 266 -21.41 12.13 3.16
N LEU A 267 -20.50 11.39 2.51
CA LEU A 267 -20.05 10.07 2.96
C LEU A 267 -19.52 10.16 4.39
N ARG A 268 -19.96 9.23 5.25
CA ARG A 268 -19.50 9.13 6.64
C ARG A 268 -18.69 7.85 6.85
N ALA A 269 -17.85 7.89 7.87
CA ALA A 269 -17.21 6.72 8.45
C ALA A 269 -18.22 5.57 8.64
N GLY A 270 -17.95 4.40 8.05
CA GLY A 270 -18.79 3.20 8.15
C GLY A 270 -19.93 3.09 7.13
N ASP A 271 -20.10 4.05 6.21
CA ASP A 271 -21.10 3.93 5.14
C ASP A 271 -20.64 2.84 4.13
N ALA A 272 -21.29 1.67 4.16
CA ALA A 272 -21.05 0.58 3.18
C ALA A 272 -21.87 0.75 1.88
N VAL A 273 -22.87 1.63 1.92
CA VAL A 273 -23.79 1.93 0.83
C VAL A 273 -24.02 3.43 0.70
N LEU A 274 -24.19 3.88 -0.52
CA LEU A 274 -24.40 5.25 -0.91
C LEU A 274 -25.82 5.40 -1.44
N PRO A 275 -26.65 6.27 -0.81
CA PRO A 275 -27.96 6.59 -1.35
C PRO A 275 -27.83 7.19 -2.75
N VAL A 276 -28.70 6.77 -3.66
CA VAL A 276 -28.81 7.30 -5.02
C VAL A 276 -30.26 7.70 -5.24
N ALA A 277 -30.47 8.94 -5.66
CA ALA A 277 -31.75 9.40 -6.17
C ALA A 277 -31.57 9.84 -7.62
N ALA A 278 -32.53 9.50 -8.48
CA ALA A 278 -32.51 9.86 -9.89
C ALA A 278 -33.92 9.87 -10.46
N THR A 279 -34.04 10.26 -11.72
CA THR A 279 -35.25 10.13 -12.52
C THR A 279 -34.99 9.10 -13.61
N LEU A 280 -35.90 8.13 -13.74
CA LEU A 280 -35.89 7.19 -14.85
C LEU A 280 -36.19 7.94 -16.16
N ARG A 281 -35.76 7.42 -17.31
CA ARG A 281 -36.09 7.96 -18.64
C ARG A 281 -37.60 8.04 -18.89
N SER A 282 -38.39 7.21 -18.19
CA SER A 282 -39.86 7.27 -18.19
C SER A 282 -40.46 8.42 -17.38
N GLY A 283 -39.63 9.24 -16.70
CA GLY A 283 -40.07 10.33 -15.82
C GLY A 283 -40.36 9.93 -14.38
N VAL A 284 -40.26 8.64 -14.04
CA VAL A 284 -40.55 8.12 -12.70
C VAL A 284 -39.35 8.34 -11.77
N PRO A 285 -39.55 8.88 -10.55
CA PRO A 285 -38.48 8.97 -9.55
C PRO A 285 -37.94 7.60 -9.16
N PHE A 286 -36.62 7.49 -9.03
CA PHE A 286 -35.90 6.33 -8.53
C PHE A 286 -35.15 6.73 -7.26
N VAL A 287 -35.28 5.90 -6.22
CA VAL A 287 -34.45 5.98 -5.02
C VAL A 287 -33.92 4.58 -4.75
N GLY A 288 -32.60 4.48 -4.60
CA GLY A 288 -31.91 3.23 -4.33
C GLY A 288 -30.65 3.47 -3.54
N THR A 289 -29.86 2.41 -3.41
CA THR A 289 -28.55 2.44 -2.78
C THR A 289 -27.59 1.69 -3.68
N ASP A 290 -26.36 2.17 -3.78
CA ASP A 290 -25.27 1.41 -4.38
C ASP A 290 -24.20 1.14 -3.34
N ARG A 291 -23.36 0.12 -3.54
CA ARG A 291 -22.21 -0.09 -2.66
C ARG A 291 -21.18 1.00 -2.92
N VAL A 292 -20.58 1.50 -1.85
CA VAL A 292 -19.42 2.38 -2.00
C VAL A 292 -18.30 1.52 -2.57
N ARG A 293 -18.04 1.69 -3.86
CA ARG A 293 -16.95 1.02 -4.56
C ARG A 293 -16.14 2.08 -5.28
N VAL A 294 -14.83 1.97 -5.14
CA VAL A 294 -13.87 2.88 -5.76
C VAL A 294 -13.29 2.13 -6.94
N LEU A 295 -13.33 2.75 -8.13
CA LEU A 295 -12.71 2.19 -9.32
C LEU A 295 -11.67 3.14 -9.91
N LYS A 296 -10.56 2.50 -10.30
CA LYS A 296 -9.79 2.63 -11.55
C LYS A 296 -9.95 3.91 -12.36
#